data_AF-A0A6J0NI15-F1
#
_entry.id   AF-A0A6J0NI15-F1
#
_cell.length_a   1.000
_cell.length_b   1.000
_cell.length_c   1.000
_cell.angle_alpha   90.00
_cell.angle_beta   90.00
_cell.angle_gamma   90.00
#
_symmetry.space_group_name_H-M   'P 1'
#
loop_
_entity.id
_entity.type
_entity.pdbx_description
1 polymer ?
#
loop_
_entity_poly.entity_id
_entity_poly.type
_entity_poly.pdbx_seq_one_letter_code
_entity_poly.pdbx_strand_id
1 'polypeptide(L)'
;MGRSPMVPMAVFVYVSLLFSISYSSFVITNNCPFTIWPGTLSGSGTQPLPTTGFRLDVGHSVKIPSVLGWSGRIWARTGCNFDANGAGKCKTGDCGGKLECAGNGAAPPTSLFEITLGHGSSDKDFYDVSLVDGYNLPIVAIPTGGGLVGACNATGCVADINVSCPKELQVMGEEEQERGGGVVACKSACEAFGLDQYCCSGQFANPNTCRPSSYSTIFKRACPRAYSYAFDDGSSTFTCKASEYAIIFCPGRVKRPSSQNSDPPSQPQTPYGQPVAPPTQNPYGQPTTPPTQNQYGQPLAPPTQNPYGQPMAPPTQNQNPPGPNQNPMTPPQNQNGNGQFVMPPPSVNQAPNDQFMNPPMEDESQRAETGRVAKSPSSSDVLRPYPVLLLLGLGLTALRQSCAT
;
A
#
# COMPACT_ATOMS: atom_id res chain seq x y z
N MET A 1 19.94 -68.73 -43.15
CA MET A 1 18.78 -68.34 -42.31
C MET A 1 19.31 -68.00 -40.93
N GLY A 2 19.31 -66.71 -40.56
CA GLY A 2 19.68 -66.25 -39.23
C GLY A 2 19.15 -64.82 -39.08
N ARG A 3 17.96 -64.68 -38.50
CA ARG A 3 17.29 -63.40 -38.30
C ARG A 3 17.93 -62.69 -37.10
N SER A 4 18.46 -61.49 -37.30
CA SER A 4 18.87 -60.59 -36.23
C SER A 4 17.65 -60.11 -35.43
N PRO A 5 17.73 -60.00 -34.09
CA PRO A 5 16.63 -59.47 -33.29
C PRO A 5 16.57 -57.93 -33.43
N MET A 6 15.41 -57.42 -33.85
CA MET A 6 15.10 -55.99 -33.80
C MET A 6 14.89 -55.59 -32.34
N VAL A 7 15.76 -54.72 -31.82
CA VAL A 7 15.54 -54.04 -30.53
C VAL A 7 14.60 -52.87 -30.77
N PRO A 8 13.46 -52.73 -30.06
CA PRO A 8 12.55 -51.61 -30.24
C PRO A 8 13.20 -50.36 -29.63
N MET A 9 13.47 -49.34 -30.46
CA MET A 9 13.82 -48.01 -29.97
C MET A 9 12.61 -47.41 -29.26
N ALA A 10 12.68 -47.32 -27.92
CA ALA A 10 11.71 -46.57 -27.14
C ALA A 10 11.89 -45.07 -27.42
N VAL A 11 10.96 -44.50 -28.19
CA VAL A 11 10.87 -43.05 -28.41
C VAL A 11 10.26 -42.43 -27.15
N PHE A 12 11.11 -41.88 -26.27
CA PHE A 12 10.65 -41.05 -25.16
C PHE A 12 10.21 -39.67 -25.72
N VAL A 13 8.91 -39.51 -25.96
CA VAL A 13 8.31 -38.21 -26.27
C VAL A 13 8.25 -37.39 -24.98
N TYR A 14 9.22 -36.50 -24.77
CA TYR A 14 9.13 -35.47 -23.74
C TYR A 14 8.08 -34.44 -24.16
N VAL A 15 6.85 -34.60 -23.69
CA VAL A 15 5.82 -33.57 -23.80
C VAL A 15 6.16 -32.46 -22.81
N SER A 16 6.84 -31.42 -23.28
CA SER A 16 7.01 -30.17 -22.53
C SER A 16 5.65 -29.47 -22.42
N LEU A 17 4.90 -29.77 -21.36
CA LEU A 17 3.71 -28.99 -21.00
C LEU A 17 4.16 -27.56 -20.67
N LEU A 18 3.97 -26.66 -21.63
CA LEU A 18 4.10 -25.21 -21.42
C LEU A 18 2.92 -24.75 -20.56
N PHE A 19 2.98 -25.01 -19.25
CA PHE A 19 2.13 -24.31 -18.30
C PHE A 19 2.51 -22.84 -18.36
N SER A 20 1.64 -22.03 -18.97
CA SER A 20 1.73 -20.57 -18.86
C SER A 20 1.37 -20.23 -17.42
N ILE A 21 2.37 -20.16 -16.55
CA ILE A 21 2.18 -19.68 -15.19
C ILE A 21 1.96 -18.17 -15.31
N SER A 22 0.76 -17.71 -14.96
CA SER A 22 0.46 -16.29 -14.87
C SER A 22 1.20 -15.70 -13.69
N TYR A 23 2.19 -14.85 -13.97
CA TYR A 23 2.92 -14.10 -12.95
C TYR A 23 2.46 -12.64 -12.95
N SER A 24 2.13 -12.12 -11.78
CA SER A 24 2.14 -10.67 -11.56
C SER A 24 3.57 -10.25 -11.23
N SER A 25 3.91 -8.98 -11.39
CA SER A 25 5.26 -8.50 -11.08
C SER A 25 5.28 -7.11 -10.48
N PHE A 26 6.33 -6.84 -9.71
CA PHE A 26 6.58 -5.56 -9.06
C PHE A 26 7.80 -4.92 -9.70
N VAL A 27 7.65 -3.74 -10.29
CA VAL A 27 8.76 -2.95 -10.83
C VAL A 27 9.07 -1.83 -9.84
N ILE A 28 10.12 -2.03 -9.05
CA ILE A 28 10.53 -1.11 -8.00
C ILE A 28 11.58 -0.16 -8.58
N THR A 29 11.33 1.15 -8.53
CA THR A 29 12.16 2.19 -9.12
C THR A 29 12.62 3.20 -8.07
N ASN A 30 13.92 3.52 -8.08
CA ASN A 30 14.48 4.56 -7.25
C ASN A 30 14.69 5.86 -8.05
N ASN A 31 13.82 6.86 -7.86
CA ASN A 31 14.03 8.21 -8.38
C ASN A 31 14.54 9.18 -7.31
N CYS A 32 14.92 8.68 -6.13
CA CYS A 32 15.48 9.51 -5.07
C CYS A 32 16.89 9.95 -5.45
N PRO A 33 17.38 11.10 -4.94
CA PRO A 33 18.73 11.58 -5.23
C PRO A 33 19.84 10.82 -4.47
N PHE A 34 19.52 9.65 -3.92
CA PHE A 34 20.41 8.80 -3.13
C PHE A 34 20.01 7.33 -3.31
N THR A 35 20.95 6.42 -3.04
CA THR A 35 20.69 4.98 -3.01
C THR A 35 19.66 4.66 -1.92
N ILE A 36 18.72 3.78 -2.25
CA ILE A 36 17.76 3.20 -1.30
C ILE A 36 17.97 1.69 -1.21
N TRP A 37 17.43 1.08 -0.16
CA TRP A 37 17.44 -0.36 -0.03
C TRP A 37 16.02 -0.87 0.15
N PRO A 38 15.31 -1.26 -0.94
CA PRO A 38 13.98 -1.81 -0.81
C PRO A 38 13.96 -3.07 0.06
N GLY A 39 12.84 -3.28 0.74
CA GLY A 39 12.53 -4.46 1.52
C GLY A 39 11.15 -4.99 1.15
N THR A 40 10.95 -6.30 1.27
CA THR A 40 9.65 -6.93 1.03
C THR A 40 9.32 -7.91 2.14
N LEU A 41 8.06 -7.92 2.56
CA LEU A 41 7.54 -8.85 3.55
C LEU A 41 6.28 -9.52 2.99
N SER A 42 6.29 -10.84 2.94
CA SER A 42 5.09 -11.61 2.61
C SER A 42 4.15 -11.70 3.80
N GLY A 43 2.85 -11.60 3.51
CA GLY A 43 1.78 -11.82 4.47
C GLY A 43 1.61 -13.28 4.84
N SER A 44 0.88 -13.52 5.93
CA SER A 44 0.61 -14.87 6.43
C SER A 44 0.00 -15.76 5.36
N GLY A 45 0.56 -16.96 5.18
CA GLY A 45 0.08 -17.93 4.19
C GLY A 45 0.62 -17.75 2.76
N THR A 46 1.51 -16.78 2.53
CA THR A 46 2.16 -16.58 1.23
C THR A 46 3.67 -16.71 1.32
N GLN A 47 4.30 -17.22 0.25
CA GLN A 47 5.75 -17.41 0.23
C GLN A 47 6.50 -16.07 0.08
N PRO A 48 7.72 -15.94 0.61
CA PRO A 48 8.62 -14.83 0.30
C PRO A 48 8.78 -14.62 -1.21
N LEU A 49 8.88 -13.36 -1.63
CA LEU A 49 9.35 -13.04 -2.98
C LEU A 49 10.81 -13.50 -3.17
N PRO A 50 11.31 -13.62 -4.41
CA PRO A 50 12.67 -14.11 -4.68
C PRO A 50 13.81 -13.33 -4.00
N THR A 51 13.56 -12.08 -3.62
CA THR A 51 14.41 -11.28 -2.72
C THR A 51 13.52 -10.57 -1.71
N THR A 52 14.00 -10.45 -0.48
CA THR A 52 13.36 -9.74 0.63
C THR A 52 14.05 -8.43 0.98
N GLY A 53 15.21 -8.13 0.37
CA GLY A 53 15.82 -6.82 0.42
C GLY A 53 17.11 -6.71 -0.39
N PHE A 54 17.31 -5.57 -1.03
CA PHE A 54 18.40 -5.35 -1.98
C PHE A 54 18.80 -3.88 -2.03
N ARG A 55 19.97 -3.59 -2.60
CA ARG A 55 20.45 -2.22 -2.87
C ARG A 55 19.91 -1.74 -4.22
N LEU A 56 19.35 -0.53 -4.27
CA LEU A 56 18.84 0.07 -5.50
C LEU A 56 19.39 1.49 -5.69
N ASP A 57 20.27 1.62 -6.69
CA ASP A 57 20.92 2.89 -7.03
C ASP A 57 19.99 3.92 -7.67
N VAL A 58 20.43 5.16 -7.67
CA VAL A 58 19.70 6.30 -8.24
C VAL A 58 19.39 6.04 -9.72
N GLY A 59 18.12 6.16 -10.10
CA GLY A 59 17.63 5.97 -11.46
C GLY A 59 17.50 4.51 -11.89
N HIS A 60 17.82 3.54 -11.03
CA HIS A 60 17.69 2.13 -11.34
C HIS A 60 16.31 1.58 -10.97
N SER A 61 15.91 0.52 -11.68
CA SER A 61 14.71 -0.25 -11.43
C SER A 61 15.03 -1.74 -11.33
N VAL A 62 14.29 -2.46 -10.49
CA VAL A 62 14.33 -3.92 -10.37
C VAL A 62 12.93 -4.47 -10.54
N LYS A 63 12.79 -5.53 -11.35
CA LYS A 63 11.54 -6.26 -11.53
C LYS A 63 11.58 -7.54 -10.70
N ILE A 64 10.61 -7.70 -9.79
CA ILE A 64 10.46 -8.87 -8.93
C ILE A 64 9.21 -9.62 -9.39
N PRO A 65 9.32 -10.90 -9.81
CA PRO A 65 8.16 -11.70 -10.13
C PRO A 65 7.42 -12.10 -8.84
N SER A 66 6.10 -12.18 -8.93
CA SER A 66 5.19 -12.60 -7.86
C SER A 66 4.21 -13.63 -8.42
N VAL A 67 3.48 -14.29 -7.51
CA VAL A 67 2.47 -15.29 -7.85
C VAL A 67 1.07 -14.74 -7.56
N LEU A 68 0.06 -15.27 -8.25
CA LEU A 68 -1.34 -14.99 -7.92
C LEU A 68 -1.61 -15.36 -6.45
N GLY A 69 -2.48 -14.58 -5.79
CA GLY A 69 -2.75 -14.76 -4.36
C GLY A 69 -1.66 -14.25 -3.42
N TRP A 70 -0.53 -13.72 -3.92
CA TRP A 70 0.49 -13.14 -3.04
C TRP A 70 -0.05 -11.90 -2.35
N SER A 71 0.22 -11.80 -1.05
CA SER A 71 -0.13 -10.66 -0.22
C SER A 71 1.11 -10.24 0.55
N GLY A 72 1.32 -8.94 0.74
CA GLY A 72 2.50 -8.46 1.44
C GLY A 72 2.70 -6.95 1.34
N ARG A 73 3.89 -6.54 1.78
CA ARG A 73 4.28 -5.13 1.85
C ARG A 73 5.65 -4.92 1.22
N ILE A 74 5.82 -3.76 0.61
CA ILE A 74 7.07 -3.29 -0.01
C ILE A 74 7.37 -1.90 0.54
N TRP A 75 8.62 -1.66 0.92
CA TRP A 75 9.09 -0.36 1.43
C TRP A 75 10.52 -0.08 0.96
N ALA A 76 11.05 1.09 1.31
CA ALA A 76 12.44 1.44 1.08
C ALA A 76 13.12 1.96 2.33
N ARG A 77 14.35 1.51 2.54
CA ARG A 77 15.25 1.93 3.61
C ARG A 77 16.22 3.00 3.13
N THR A 78 16.67 3.85 4.06
CA THR A 78 17.62 4.93 3.76
C THR A 78 18.82 4.92 4.70
N GLY A 79 19.94 5.49 4.24
CA GLY A 79 21.15 5.65 5.05
C GLY A 79 21.69 4.32 5.56
N CYS A 80 21.64 3.26 4.74
CA CYS A 80 22.07 1.93 5.13
C CYS A 80 23.58 1.75 4.98
N ASN A 81 24.17 1.02 5.91
CA ASN A 81 25.52 0.49 5.79
C ASN A 81 25.48 -1.00 6.12
N PHE A 82 25.90 -1.84 5.17
CA PHE A 82 25.95 -3.30 5.30
C PHE A 82 27.35 -3.80 5.00
N ASP A 83 27.80 -4.81 5.75
CA ASP A 83 29.02 -5.53 5.49
C ASP A 83 28.86 -6.53 4.32
N ALA A 84 29.93 -7.26 4.00
CA ALA A 84 29.93 -8.26 2.94
C ALA A 84 28.98 -9.46 3.18
N ASN A 85 28.56 -9.68 4.43
CA ASN A 85 27.60 -10.72 4.81
C ASN A 85 26.17 -10.19 4.80
N GLY A 86 25.96 -8.92 4.46
CA GLY A 86 24.67 -8.26 4.50
C GLY A 86 24.19 -7.91 5.91
N ALA A 87 25.06 -7.93 6.93
CA ALA A 87 24.74 -7.46 8.28
C ALA A 87 25.06 -5.96 8.41
N GLY A 88 24.24 -5.21 9.12
CA GLY A 88 24.38 -3.76 9.16
C GLY A 88 23.21 -3.04 9.81
N LYS A 89 22.95 -1.80 9.38
CA LYS A 89 21.84 -0.99 9.89
C LYS A 89 21.44 0.09 8.89
N CYS A 90 20.15 0.42 8.86
CA CYS A 90 19.60 1.58 8.16
C CYS A 90 19.13 2.67 9.13
N LYS A 91 19.15 3.94 8.67
CA LYS A 91 18.61 5.07 9.43
C LYS A 91 17.09 5.03 9.52
N THR A 92 16.42 4.62 8.44
CA THR A 92 14.94 4.48 8.39
C THR A 92 14.55 3.14 7.73
N GLY A 93 13.43 2.56 8.19
CA GLY A 93 12.85 1.33 7.64
C GLY A 93 13.65 0.04 7.85
N ASP A 94 14.65 0.05 8.74
CA ASP A 94 15.50 -1.10 9.02
C ASP A 94 14.68 -2.36 9.36
N CYS A 95 15.14 -3.54 8.95
CA CYS A 95 14.41 -4.79 9.13
C CYS A 95 15.21 -5.82 9.95
N GLY A 96 15.84 -5.35 11.03
CA GLY A 96 16.61 -6.19 11.95
C GLY A 96 18.10 -6.27 11.61
N GLY A 97 18.64 -5.22 11.01
CA GLY A 97 20.06 -5.08 10.71
C GLY A 97 20.58 -6.00 9.61
N LYS A 98 19.73 -6.35 8.65
CA LYS A 98 20.05 -7.25 7.53
C LYS A 98 19.68 -6.65 6.19
N LEU A 99 20.49 -6.89 5.16
CA LEU A 99 20.22 -6.50 3.78
C LEU A 99 18.96 -7.20 3.27
N GLU A 100 18.93 -8.53 3.38
CA GLU A 100 17.75 -9.36 3.13
C GLU A 100 16.89 -9.41 4.41
N CYS A 101 15.65 -8.90 4.34
CA CYS A 101 14.80 -8.76 5.52
C CYS A 101 14.31 -10.10 6.10
N ALA A 102 14.31 -11.17 5.30
CA ALA A 102 14.10 -12.55 5.76
C ALA A 102 12.87 -12.73 6.67
N GLY A 103 11.74 -12.12 6.31
CA GLY A 103 10.49 -12.19 7.07
C GLY A 103 10.34 -11.14 8.19
N ASN A 104 11.34 -10.28 8.41
CA ASN A 104 11.21 -9.13 9.30
C ASN A 104 10.56 -7.95 8.57
N GLY A 105 9.67 -7.25 9.27
CA GLY A 105 9.05 -6.02 8.77
C GLY A 105 9.95 -4.80 8.93
N ALA A 106 9.54 -3.69 8.32
CA ALA A 106 10.18 -2.39 8.50
C ALA A 106 10.01 -1.90 9.94
N ALA A 107 11.07 -1.36 10.54
CA ALA A 107 10.98 -0.54 11.74
C ALA A 107 10.35 0.83 11.38
N PRO A 108 9.21 1.20 11.99
CA PRO A 108 8.61 2.51 11.78
C PRO A 108 9.52 3.66 12.28
N PRO A 109 9.41 4.87 11.71
CA PRO A 109 8.47 5.26 10.67
C PRO A 109 8.88 4.88 9.24
N THR A 110 7.94 4.35 8.46
CA THR A 110 8.18 3.92 7.08
C THR A 110 6.92 4.03 6.22
N SER A 111 7.04 4.58 5.02
CA SER A 111 5.98 4.53 4.01
C SER A 111 5.91 3.15 3.36
N LEU A 112 4.72 2.56 3.31
CA LEU A 112 4.51 1.19 2.82
C LEU A 112 3.66 1.20 1.55
N PHE A 113 3.99 0.31 0.61
CA PHE A 113 3.04 -0.17 -0.39
C PHE A 113 2.53 -1.54 0.05
N GLU A 114 1.23 -1.69 0.19
CA GLU A 114 0.56 -2.92 0.62
C GLU A 114 -0.31 -3.45 -0.52
N ILE A 115 -0.31 -4.77 -0.72
CA ILE A 115 -1.10 -5.40 -1.78
C ILE A 115 -1.49 -6.83 -1.43
N THR A 116 -2.67 -7.22 -1.89
CA THR A 116 -3.17 -8.59 -1.95
C THR A 116 -3.61 -8.85 -3.38
N LEU A 117 -2.89 -9.73 -4.09
CA LEU A 117 -3.22 -10.14 -5.44
C LEU A 117 -4.38 -11.15 -5.42
N GLY A 118 -5.28 -11.05 -6.39
CA GLY A 118 -6.34 -12.04 -6.59
C GLY A 118 -5.78 -13.41 -6.97
N HIS A 119 -6.47 -14.48 -6.59
CA HIS A 119 -6.05 -15.87 -6.86
C HIS A 119 -6.33 -16.32 -8.30
N GLY A 120 -7.36 -15.76 -8.93
CA GLY A 120 -7.77 -16.08 -10.29
C GLY A 120 -7.73 -14.90 -11.26
N SER A 121 -8.06 -15.17 -12.52
CA SER A 121 -8.17 -14.17 -13.58
C SER A 121 -9.33 -13.19 -13.37
N SER A 122 -10.36 -13.58 -12.63
CA SER A 122 -11.52 -12.76 -12.28
C SER A 122 -11.37 -12.02 -10.95
N ASP A 123 -10.41 -12.41 -10.12
CA ASP A 123 -10.27 -11.87 -8.77
C ASP A 123 -9.49 -10.56 -8.82
N LYS A 124 -10.07 -9.51 -8.23
CA LYS A 124 -9.42 -8.21 -8.11
C LYS A 124 -8.30 -8.27 -7.09
N ASP A 125 -7.26 -7.54 -7.39
CA ASP A 125 -6.19 -7.17 -6.49
C ASP A 125 -6.66 -5.98 -5.64
N PHE A 126 -6.28 -5.96 -4.37
CA PHE A 126 -6.49 -4.86 -3.42
C PHE A 126 -5.14 -4.28 -3.05
N TYR A 127 -4.97 -2.96 -3.14
CA TYR A 127 -3.68 -2.34 -2.89
C TYR A 127 -3.82 -0.90 -2.42
N ASP A 128 -2.78 -0.42 -1.75
CA ASP A 128 -2.70 0.92 -1.21
C ASP A 128 -1.25 1.31 -0.91
N VAL A 129 -1.01 2.61 -0.77
CA VAL A 129 0.12 3.13 -0.01
C VAL A 129 -0.38 3.54 1.36
N SER A 130 0.36 3.15 2.39
CA SER A 130 0.01 3.35 3.78
C SER A 130 1.06 4.15 4.53
N LEU A 131 0.58 5.14 5.28
CA LEU A 131 1.34 5.99 6.20
C LEU A 131 0.92 5.74 7.66
N VAL A 132 0.21 4.63 7.92
CA VAL A 132 -0.19 4.20 9.27
C VAL A 132 1.04 4.01 10.15
N ASP A 133 2.10 3.43 9.58
CA ASP A 133 3.40 3.24 10.21
C ASP A 133 4.31 4.47 10.01
N GLY A 134 3.76 5.63 9.67
CA GLY A 134 4.49 6.87 9.44
C GLY A 134 5.06 7.02 8.02
N TYR A 135 6.02 7.91 7.87
CA TYR A 135 6.57 8.31 6.58
C TYR A 135 8.09 8.44 6.64
N ASN A 136 8.78 7.96 5.60
CA ASN A 136 10.21 8.22 5.42
C ASN A 136 10.54 8.74 4.01
N LEU A 137 9.87 8.24 2.98
CA LEU A 137 10.10 8.59 1.57
C LEU A 137 8.78 8.79 0.82
N PRO A 138 8.74 9.68 -0.19
CA PRO A 138 7.63 9.72 -1.13
C PRO A 138 7.58 8.41 -1.93
N ILE A 139 6.39 7.84 -2.08
CA ILE A 139 6.15 6.58 -2.77
C ILE A 139 4.84 6.67 -3.56
N VAL A 140 4.84 6.21 -4.80
CA VAL A 140 3.63 6.04 -5.61
C VAL A 140 3.63 4.62 -6.19
N ALA A 141 2.48 3.96 -6.14
CA ALA A 141 2.25 2.68 -6.79
C ALA A 141 1.16 2.82 -7.86
N ILE A 142 1.44 2.26 -9.04
CA ILE A 142 0.59 2.36 -10.23
C ILE A 142 0.41 0.95 -10.80
N PRO A 143 -0.83 0.46 -10.94
CA PRO A 143 -1.08 -0.75 -11.73
C PRO A 143 -0.73 -0.51 -13.19
N THR A 144 -0.03 -1.45 -13.80
CA THR A 144 0.57 -1.38 -15.14
C THR A 144 0.48 -2.73 -15.84
N GLY A 145 0.99 -2.80 -17.07
CA GLY A 145 0.92 -3.98 -17.91
C GLY A 145 -0.35 -4.05 -18.76
N GLY A 146 -0.42 -5.07 -19.62
CA GLY A 146 -1.56 -5.28 -20.51
C GLY A 146 -2.77 -5.86 -19.77
N GLY A 147 -3.98 -5.52 -20.23
CA GLY A 147 -5.22 -6.14 -19.77
C GLY A 147 -5.73 -5.68 -18.40
N LEU A 148 -5.50 -4.40 -18.05
CA LEU A 148 -6.02 -3.82 -16.81
C LEU A 148 -7.56 -3.93 -16.73
N VAL A 149 -8.09 -4.46 -15.63
CA VAL A 149 -9.54 -4.54 -15.37
C VAL A 149 -9.88 -3.87 -14.05
N GLY A 150 -10.88 -2.98 -14.05
CA GLY A 150 -11.31 -2.24 -12.85
C GLY A 150 -10.83 -0.79 -12.84
N ALA A 151 -10.86 -0.15 -11.67
CA ALA A 151 -10.54 1.28 -11.55
C ALA A 151 -9.04 1.57 -11.75
N CYS A 152 -8.17 0.67 -11.26
CA CYS A 152 -6.72 0.69 -11.53
C CYS A 152 -6.04 2.04 -11.27
N ASN A 153 -6.54 2.70 -10.24
CA ASN A 153 -6.11 4.02 -9.82
C ASN A 153 -4.74 3.96 -9.14
N ALA A 154 -3.87 4.94 -9.39
CA ALA A 154 -2.62 5.08 -8.66
C ALA A 154 -2.87 5.39 -7.17
N THR A 155 -2.00 4.92 -6.28
CA THR A 155 -2.02 5.24 -4.85
C THR A 155 -0.66 5.79 -4.45
N GLY A 156 -0.59 6.63 -3.41
CA GLY A 156 0.70 7.14 -2.96
C GLY A 156 0.70 8.51 -2.33
N CYS A 157 1.93 8.93 -2.03
CA CYS A 157 2.28 10.26 -1.62
C CYS A 157 3.46 10.80 -2.43
N VAL A 158 3.22 11.90 -3.16
CA VAL A 158 4.26 12.64 -3.89
C VAL A 158 4.91 13.73 -3.03
N ALA A 159 4.21 14.18 -1.99
CA ALA A 159 4.69 15.23 -1.10
C ALA A 159 5.84 14.72 -0.22
N ASP A 160 6.75 15.63 0.12
CA ASP A 160 7.78 15.40 1.14
C ASP A 160 7.22 15.82 2.51
N ILE A 161 6.71 14.86 3.28
CA ILE A 161 6.12 15.12 4.59
C ILE A 161 7.18 15.54 5.61
N ASN A 162 8.45 15.15 5.41
CA ASN A 162 9.52 15.46 6.36
C ASN A 162 9.72 16.99 6.50
N VAL A 163 9.47 17.75 5.43
CA VAL A 163 9.58 19.22 5.42
C VAL A 163 8.57 19.90 6.35
N SER A 164 7.40 19.31 6.53
CA SER A 164 6.30 19.85 7.36
C SER A 164 5.91 18.93 8.51
N CYS A 165 6.78 17.98 8.88
CA CYS A 165 6.50 17.04 9.95
C CYS A 165 6.38 17.80 11.29
N PRO A 166 5.29 17.63 12.06
CA PRO A 166 5.16 18.21 13.40
C PRO A 166 6.34 17.81 14.30
N LYS A 167 6.83 18.72 15.13
CA LYS A 167 8.07 18.54 15.92
C LYS A 167 8.04 17.26 16.77
N GLU A 168 6.90 17.00 17.39
CA GLU A 168 6.62 15.83 18.22
C GLU A 168 6.61 14.49 17.45
N LEU A 169 6.56 14.53 16.11
CA LEU A 169 6.60 13.37 15.22
C LEU A 169 7.94 13.22 14.48
N GLN A 170 8.84 14.20 14.58
CA GLN A 170 10.09 14.20 13.81
C GLN A 170 11.06 13.11 14.26
N VAL A 171 11.65 12.42 13.28
CA VAL A 171 12.89 11.67 13.46
C VAL A 171 14.02 12.49 12.86
N MET A 172 14.95 12.92 13.70
CA MET A 172 16.09 13.74 13.29
C MET A 172 17.21 12.85 12.75
N GLY A 173 17.81 13.26 11.63
CA GLY A 173 19.05 12.67 11.15
C GLY A 173 20.22 13.03 12.05
N GLU A 174 21.21 12.14 12.11
CA GLU A 174 22.51 12.44 12.73
C GLU A 174 23.18 13.59 11.97
N GLU A 175 23.82 14.50 12.72
CA GLU A 175 24.55 15.64 12.18
C GLU A 175 25.72 15.15 11.32
N GLU A 176 25.61 15.22 9.99
CA GLU A 176 26.81 15.35 9.17
C GLU A 176 27.34 16.77 9.38
N GLN A 177 28.56 16.84 9.90
CA GLN A 177 29.27 17.95 10.55
C GLN A 177 29.24 19.34 9.86
N GLU A 178 28.58 19.47 8.70
CA GLU A 178 28.49 20.71 7.90
C GLU A 178 27.08 21.04 7.39
N ARG A 179 26.07 20.18 7.59
CA ARG A 179 24.66 20.45 7.25
C ARG A 179 23.79 19.95 8.40
N GLY A 180 23.47 20.84 9.33
CA GLY A 180 22.65 20.54 10.52
C GLY A 180 21.54 19.52 10.23
N GLY A 181 21.47 18.48 11.07
CA GLY A 181 20.63 17.30 10.84
C GLY A 181 19.18 17.68 10.56
N GLY A 182 18.68 17.30 9.38
CA GLY A 182 17.28 17.50 8.98
C GLY A 182 16.37 16.38 9.49
N VAL A 183 15.05 16.58 9.34
CA VAL A 183 14.06 15.51 9.57
C VAL A 183 14.23 14.45 8.48
N VAL A 184 14.52 13.21 8.88
CA VAL A 184 14.73 12.08 7.95
C VAL A 184 13.50 11.17 7.83
N ALA A 185 12.58 11.26 8.79
CA ALA A 185 11.30 10.57 8.76
C ALA A 185 10.30 11.25 9.71
N CYS A 186 9.02 10.94 9.54
CA CYS A 186 7.91 11.44 10.33
C CYS A 186 7.08 10.29 10.91
N LYS A 187 7.04 10.18 12.23
CA LYS A 187 6.22 9.19 12.95
C LYS A 187 4.74 9.44 12.70
N SER A 188 3.95 8.36 12.64
CA SER A 188 2.51 8.48 12.85
C SER A 188 2.22 8.79 14.32
N ALA A 189 0.99 9.19 14.65
CA ALA A 189 0.60 9.41 16.03
C ALA A 189 0.60 8.10 16.85
N CYS A 190 0.29 6.96 16.23
CA CYS A 190 0.39 5.68 16.92
C CYS A 190 1.84 5.42 17.35
N GLU A 191 2.80 5.61 16.44
CA GLU A 191 4.22 5.38 16.76
C GLU A 191 4.83 6.40 17.70
N ALA A 192 4.30 7.63 17.73
CA ALA A 192 4.79 8.65 18.65
C ALA A 192 4.24 8.48 20.07
N PHE A 193 2.98 8.04 20.21
CA PHE A 193 2.26 8.13 21.50
C PHE A 193 1.75 6.80 22.03
N GLY A 194 1.59 5.76 21.21
CA GLY A 194 1.11 4.44 21.62
C GLY A 194 -0.29 4.41 22.21
N LEU A 195 -1.10 5.46 22.00
CA LEU A 195 -2.45 5.56 22.56
C LEU A 195 -3.45 4.80 21.67
N ASP A 196 -4.38 4.08 22.31
CA ASP A 196 -5.36 3.24 21.61
C ASP A 196 -6.16 3.99 20.53
N GLN A 197 -6.49 5.26 20.78
CA GLN A 197 -7.21 6.11 19.82
C GLN A 197 -6.43 6.45 18.56
N TYR A 198 -5.09 6.40 18.60
CA TYR A 198 -4.22 6.60 17.44
C TYR A 198 -3.83 5.29 16.79
N CYS A 199 -3.70 4.22 17.57
CA CYS A 199 -3.38 2.88 17.10
C CYS A 199 -4.60 2.07 16.67
N CYS A 200 -5.81 2.59 16.90
CA CYS A 200 -7.07 1.90 16.67
C CYS A 200 -7.12 0.52 17.35
N SER A 201 -6.76 0.48 18.63
CA SER A 201 -6.75 -0.72 19.48
C SER A 201 -7.77 -0.62 20.61
N GLY A 202 -7.97 -1.71 21.34
CA GLY A 202 -8.90 -1.76 22.48
C GLY A 202 -10.32 -1.33 22.08
N GLN A 203 -10.87 -0.33 22.77
CA GLN A 203 -12.21 0.21 22.46
C GLN A 203 -12.27 0.94 21.09
N PHE A 204 -11.13 1.28 20.52
CA PHE A 204 -11.00 1.92 19.21
C PHE A 204 -10.73 0.90 18.09
N ALA A 205 -10.83 -0.41 18.35
CA ALA A 205 -10.55 -1.47 17.36
C ALA A 205 -11.63 -1.67 16.27
N ASN A 206 -12.42 -0.63 15.96
CA ASN A 206 -13.40 -0.66 14.87
C ASN A 206 -13.55 0.72 14.22
N PRO A 207 -13.97 0.79 12.95
CA PRO A 207 -14.07 2.05 12.19
C PRO A 207 -15.12 3.03 12.76
N ASN A 208 -16.08 2.56 13.57
CA ASN A 208 -17.08 3.42 14.18
C ASN A 208 -16.55 4.17 15.41
N THR A 209 -15.53 3.63 16.08
CA THR A 209 -14.93 4.23 17.28
C THR A 209 -13.58 4.87 17.02
N CYS A 210 -12.74 4.34 16.12
CA CYS A 210 -11.50 5.03 15.71
C CYS A 210 -11.78 6.08 14.63
N ARG A 211 -11.67 7.35 15.00
CA ARG A 211 -11.90 8.47 14.09
C ARG A 211 -10.57 9.11 13.67
N PRO A 212 -10.52 9.80 12.51
CA PRO A 212 -9.35 10.58 12.12
C PRO A 212 -8.94 11.56 13.23
N SER A 213 -7.64 11.64 13.51
CA SER A 213 -7.07 12.60 14.46
C SER A 213 -6.56 13.85 13.75
N SER A 214 -6.19 14.87 14.53
CA SER A 214 -5.45 16.03 14.00
C SER A 214 -4.17 15.60 13.28
N TYR A 215 -3.46 14.61 13.82
CA TYR A 215 -2.24 14.06 13.22
C TYR A 215 -2.51 13.31 11.92
N SER A 216 -3.45 12.35 11.90
CA SER A 216 -3.73 11.62 10.65
C SER A 216 -4.24 12.56 9.55
N THR A 217 -4.95 13.61 9.91
CA THR A 217 -5.39 14.66 8.96
C THR A 217 -4.21 15.38 8.30
N ILE A 218 -3.06 15.53 8.97
CA ILE A 218 -1.84 16.12 8.39
C ILE A 218 -1.32 15.22 7.26
N PHE A 219 -1.17 13.92 7.53
CA PHE A 219 -0.77 12.94 6.52
C PHE A 219 -1.77 12.89 5.37
N LYS A 220 -3.07 12.89 5.67
CA LYS A 220 -4.12 12.84 4.65
C LYS A 220 -4.14 14.06 3.74
N ARG A 221 -3.93 15.25 4.30
CA ARG A 221 -3.87 16.50 3.53
C ARG A 221 -2.67 16.50 2.59
N ALA A 222 -1.51 16.01 3.04
CA ALA A 222 -0.32 15.89 2.21
C ALA A 222 -0.46 14.79 1.13
N CYS A 223 -1.16 13.70 1.47
CA CYS A 223 -1.25 12.50 0.66
C CYS A 223 -2.71 11.98 0.58
N PRO A 224 -3.62 12.63 -0.18
CA PRO A 224 -5.03 12.27 -0.18
C PRO A 224 -5.35 10.85 -0.69
N ARG A 225 -4.41 10.23 -1.40
CA ARG A 225 -4.53 8.88 -2.02
C ARG A 225 -3.73 7.82 -1.27
N ALA A 226 -3.35 8.07 -0.03
CA ALA A 226 -2.70 7.12 0.86
C ALA A 226 -3.52 6.96 2.15
N TYR A 227 -3.39 5.81 2.82
CA TYR A 227 -3.91 5.62 4.17
C TYR A 227 -3.17 6.53 5.13
N SER A 228 -3.93 7.27 5.94
CA SER A 228 -3.40 8.15 6.97
C SER A 228 -3.54 7.62 8.40
N TYR A 229 -4.41 6.62 8.60
CA TYR A 229 -4.62 5.88 9.84
C TYR A 229 -5.33 4.54 9.51
N ALA A 230 -5.44 3.63 10.49
CA ALA A 230 -5.80 2.22 10.24
C ALA A 230 -7.17 1.98 9.56
N PHE A 231 -8.15 2.89 9.71
CA PHE A 231 -9.49 2.74 9.13
C PHE A 231 -9.83 3.77 8.03
N ASP A 232 -8.81 4.26 7.30
CA ASP A 232 -8.95 5.22 6.20
C ASP A 232 -9.36 4.56 4.85
N ASP A 233 -10.26 3.58 4.87
CA ASP A 233 -10.56 2.74 3.70
C ASP A 233 -11.19 3.53 2.54
N GLY A 234 -12.18 4.36 2.85
CA GLY A 234 -13.10 4.93 1.86
C GLY A 234 -12.43 5.79 0.76
N SER A 235 -11.20 6.24 0.96
CA SER A 235 -10.44 7.02 -0.03
C SER A 235 -9.05 6.46 -0.33
N SER A 236 -8.69 5.32 0.25
CA SER A 236 -7.30 4.86 0.28
C SER A 236 -7.13 3.40 -0.13
N THR A 237 -8.19 2.58 -0.13
CA THR A 237 -8.16 1.24 -0.74
C THR A 237 -8.42 1.34 -2.23
N PHE A 238 -7.55 0.75 -3.04
CA PHE A 238 -7.72 0.69 -4.48
C PHE A 238 -7.86 -0.73 -4.98
N THR A 239 -8.56 -0.89 -6.10
CA THR A 239 -8.77 -2.20 -6.72
C THR A 239 -8.42 -2.17 -8.21
N CYS A 240 -7.81 -3.26 -8.67
CA CYS A 240 -7.43 -3.45 -10.06
C CYS A 240 -7.28 -4.95 -10.32
N LYS A 241 -7.28 -5.35 -11.58
CA LYS A 241 -6.57 -6.55 -12.02
C LYS A 241 -5.41 -6.11 -12.87
N ALA A 242 -4.19 -6.37 -12.44
CA ALA A 242 -2.99 -6.01 -13.20
C ALA A 242 -1.98 -7.15 -13.28
N SER A 243 -1.20 -7.15 -14.37
CA SER A 243 -0.06 -8.06 -14.56
C SER A 243 1.24 -7.47 -14.02
N GLU A 244 1.27 -6.17 -13.74
CA GLU A 244 2.44 -5.48 -13.23
C GLU A 244 2.05 -4.31 -12.34
N TYR A 245 2.85 -3.99 -11.33
CA TYR A 245 2.72 -2.79 -10.51
C TYR A 245 4.06 -2.05 -10.52
N ALA A 246 4.03 -0.78 -10.93
CA ALA A 246 5.18 0.11 -10.82
C ALA A 246 5.16 0.78 -9.44
N ILE A 247 6.18 0.51 -8.61
CA ILE A 247 6.40 1.13 -7.30
C ILE A 247 7.57 2.10 -7.43
N ILE A 248 7.28 3.38 -7.29
CA ILE A 248 8.21 4.46 -7.61
C ILE A 248 8.48 5.26 -6.33
N PHE A 249 9.71 5.20 -5.86
CA PHE A 249 10.21 6.05 -4.78
C PHE A 249 10.66 7.40 -5.33
N CYS A 250 10.31 8.48 -4.65
CA CYS A 250 10.57 9.87 -5.06
C CYS A 250 10.08 10.24 -6.49
N PRO A 251 8.81 9.99 -6.84
CA PRO A 251 8.29 10.13 -8.21
C PRO A 251 8.36 11.56 -8.79
N GLY A 252 8.38 12.61 -7.95
CA GLY A 252 8.46 14.01 -8.37
C GLY A 252 9.83 14.46 -8.90
N ARG A 253 10.80 13.54 -9.07
CA ARG A 253 12.20 13.85 -9.43
C ARG A 253 12.67 13.27 -10.77
N VAL A 254 11.80 12.60 -11.53
CA VAL A 254 12.16 12.15 -12.90
C VAL A 254 12.35 13.38 -13.79
N LYS A 255 13.59 13.69 -14.17
CA LYS A 255 13.84 14.45 -15.39
C LYS A 255 13.32 13.59 -16.54
N ARG A 256 12.23 14.02 -17.20
CA ARG A 256 11.70 13.34 -18.39
C ARG A 256 12.86 13.05 -19.36
N PRO A 257 12.96 11.83 -19.95
CA PRO A 257 13.79 11.62 -21.12
C PRO A 257 13.40 12.66 -22.16
N SER A 258 14.38 13.38 -22.69
CA SER A 258 14.19 14.38 -23.73
C SER A 258 13.76 13.72 -25.04
N SER A 259 12.47 13.44 -25.18
CA SER A 259 11.83 13.25 -26.47
C SER A 259 10.38 13.69 -26.39
N GLN A 260 10.04 14.64 -27.28
CA GLN A 260 8.76 15.32 -27.45
C GLN A 260 8.56 16.59 -26.60
N ASN A 261 9.14 17.67 -27.15
CA ASN A 261 8.66 19.03 -27.00
C ASN A 261 7.17 19.10 -27.32
N SER A 262 6.36 19.31 -26.29
CA SER A 262 5.21 20.21 -26.33
C SER A 262 4.85 20.53 -24.89
N ASP A 263 5.62 21.43 -24.27
CA ASP A 263 5.17 22.10 -23.05
C ASP A 263 3.92 22.93 -23.38
N PRO A 264 2.87 22.90 -22.54
CA PRO A 264 1.80 23.88 -22.63
C PRO A 264 2.36 25.27 -22.31
N PRO A 265 1.86 26.35 -22.95
CA PRO A 265 2.46 27.67 -22.83
C PRO A 265 2.45 28.13 -21.37
N SER A 266 3.64 28.46 -20.86
CA SER A 266 3.84 29.05 -19.54
C SER A 266 3.18 30.43 -19.47
N GLN A 267 2.43 30.69 -18.41
CA GLN A 267 1.81 32.00 -18.17
C GLN A 267 2.89 33.08 -17.88
N PRO A 268 2.68 34.35 -18.27
CA PRO A 268 3.62 35.43 -17.99
C PRO A 268 3.79 35.64 -16.48
N GLN A 269 5.04 35.66 -16.00
CA GLN A 269 5.41 36.02 -14.62
C GLN A 269 6.07 37.41 -14.59
N THR A 270 5.85 38.16 -13.50
CA THR A 270 6.60 39.41 -13.24
C THR A 270 8.05 39.10 -12.79
N PRO A 271 8.97 40.08 -12.79
CA PRO A 271 10.36 39.89 -12.34
C PRO A 271 10.54 39.35 -10.92
N TYR A 272 9.46 39.28 -10.12
CA TYR A 272 9.44 38.80 -8.74
C TYR A 272 8.66 37.49 -8.55
N GLY A 273 8.32 36.77 -9.62
CA GLY A 273 7.81 35.39 -9.55
C GLY A 273 6.34 35.23 -9.11
N GLN A 274 5.54 36.30 -9.12
CA GLN A 274 4.11 36.22 -8.83
C GLN A 274 3.27 36.05 -10.12
N PRO A 275 2.18 35.25 -10.09
CA PRO A 275 1.25 35.13 -11.22
C PRO A 275 0.57 36.47 -11.53
N VAL A 276 0.54 36.88 -12.80
CA VAL A 276 -0.14 38.10 -13.24
C VAL A 276 -1.65 37.83 -13.27
N ALA A 277 -2.44 38.61 -12.54
CA ALA A 277 -3.90 38.54 -12.63
C ALA A 277 -4.37 38.90 -14.05
N PRO A 278 -5.44 38.28 -14.58
CA PRO A 278 -5.94 38.61 -15.92
C PRO A 278 -6.32 40.10 -16.02
N PRO A 279 -6.11 40.74 -17.18
CA PRO A 279 -6.50 42.13 -17.37
C PRO A 279 -8.01 42.30 -17.17
N THR A 280 -8.41 43.27 -16.36
CA THR A 280 -9.82 43.59 -16.06
C THR A 280 -10.51 44.39 -17.16
N GLN A 281 -9.79 44.70 -18.24
CA GLN A 281 -10.27 45.48 -19.38
C GLN A 281 -9.84 44.85 -20.70
N ASN A 282 -10.74 44.86 -21.68
CA ASN A 282 -10.41 44.46 -23.05
C ASN A 282 -9.53 45.56 -23.73
N PRO A 283 -8.97 45.31 -24.93
CA PRO A 283 -8.12 46.27 -25.64
C PRO A 283 -8.80 47.61 -25.99
N TYR A 284 -10.11 47.71 -25.77
CA TYR A 284 -10.94 48.90 -26.02
C TYR A 284 -11.39 49.60 -24.72
N GLY A 285 -10.86 49.19 -23.55
CA GLY A 285 -11.11 49.84 -22.25
C GLY A 285 -12.42 49.48 -21.56
N GLN A 286 -13.10 48.39 -21.97
CA GLN A 286 -14.36 47.96 -21.33
C GLN A 286 -14.13 46.87 -20.26
N PRO A 287 -14.86 46.90 -19.12
CA PRO A 287 -14.77 45.87 -18.09
C PRO A 287 -15.24 44.50 -18.60
N THR A 288 -14.46 43.45 -18.37
CA THR A 288 -14.87 42.07 -18.67
C THR A 288 -15.58 41.44 -17.46
N THR A 289 -16.74 40.80 -17.68
CA THR A 289 -17.48 40.11 -16.60
C THR A 289 -16.71 38.89 -16.08
N PRO A 290 -16.68 38.62 -14.77
CA PRO A 290 -16.03 37.43 -14.22
C PRO A 290 -16.69 36.13 -14.73
N PRO A 291 -15.91 35.04 -14.93
CA PRO A 291 -16.49 33.75 -15.31
C PRO A 291 -17.37 33.20 -14.18
N THR A 292 -18.58 32.76 -14.54
CA THR A 292 -19.55 32.18 -13.60
C THR A 292 -19.34 30.68 -13.37
N GLN A 293 -18.46 30.04 -14.15
CA GLN A 293 -18.16 28.61 -14.08
C GLN A 293 -16.65 28.34 -14.12
N ASN A 294 -16.21 27.28 -13.46
CA ASN A 294 -14.84 26.79 -13.55
C ASN A 294 -14.60 26.00 -14.86
N GLN A 295 -13.34 25.64 -15.13
CA GLN A 295 -12.90 24.86 -16.29
C GLN A 295 -13.51 23.44 -16.41
N TYR A 296 -14.28 23.01 -15.41
CA TYR A 296 -15.02 21.74 -15.38
C TYR A 296 -16.56 21.94 -15.43
N GLY A 297 -17.03 23.17 -15.71
CA GLY A 297 -18.46 23.50 -15.87
C GLY A 297 -19.24 23.70 -14.57
N GLN A 298 -18.59 23.80 -13.41
CA GLN A 298 -19.28 23.97 -12.12
C GLN A 298 -19.42 25.47 -11.74
N PRO A 299 -20.56 25.89 -11.16
CA PRO A 299 -20.76 27.28 -10.71
C PRO A 299 -19.75 27.69 -9.62
N LEU A 300 -19.16 28.88 -9.75
CA LEU A 300 -18.30 29.46 -8.71
C LEU A 300 -19.18 30.15 -7.65
N ALA A 301 -18.98 29.85 -6.37
CA ALA A 301 -19.65 30.54 -5.27
C ALA A 301 -19.17 32.02 -5.19
N PRO A 302 -20.06 32.98 -4.88
CA PRO A 302 -19.64 34.38 -4.77
C PRO A 302 -18.66 34.58 -3.60
N PRO A 303 -17.58 35.36 -3.77
CA PRO A 303 -16.68 35.68 -2.67
C PRO A 303 -17.34 36.63 -1.66
N THR A 304 -17.40 36.27 -0.38
CA THR A 304 -17.75 37.18 0.71
C THR A 304 -16.49 37.91 1.19
N GLN A 305 -16.21 39.09 0.63
CA GLN A 305 -15.16 39.99 1.10
C GLN A 305 -15.77 41.12 1.94
N ASN A 306 -15.02 41.59 2.96
CA ASN A 306 -15.34 42.84 3.62
C ASN A 306 -14.93 44.04 2.73
N PRO A 307 -15.31 45.30 3.05
CA PRO A 307 -14.97 46.48 2.26
C PRO A 307 -13.47 46.76 2.07
N TYR A 308 -12.61 45.99 2.76
CA TYR A 308 -11.16 46.12 2.74
C TYR A 308 -10.46 44.90 2.10
N GLY A 309 -11.20 44.00 1.43
CA GLY A 309 -10.64 42.94 0.58
C GLY A 309 -10.03 41.74 1.30
N GLN A 310 -10.39 41.49 2.58
CA GLN A 310 -9.89 40.32 3.32
C GLN A 310 -10.89 39.14 3.33
N PRO A 311 -10.42 37.86 3.25
CA PRO A 311 -11.27 36.68 3.35
C PRO A 311 -11.82 36.49 4.77
N MET A 312 -13.13 36.28 4.93
CA MET A 312 -13.74 35.94 6.23
C MET A 312 -13.86 34.42 6.38
N ALA A 313 -13.40 33.87 7.51
CA ALA A 313 -13.60 32.46 7.86
C ALA A 313 -15.08 32.18 8.23
N PRO A 314 -15.60 30.95 8.02
CA PRO A 314 -16.96 30.61 8.42
C PRO A 314 -17.08 30.57 9.96
N PRO A 315 -18.25 30.90 10.55
CA PRO A 315 -18.42 30.89 12.00
C PRO A 315 -18.35 29.47 12.56
N THR A 316 -17.48 29.27 13.54
CA THR A 316 -17.39 28.05 14.36
C THR A 316 -18.59 27.96 15.30
N GLN A 317 -19.38 26.89 15.23
CA GLN A 317 -20.35 26.58 16.27
C GLN A 317 -19.62 26.05 17.51
N ASN A 318 -19.69 26.82 18.59
CA ASN A 318 -19.28 26.44 19.93
C ASN A 318 -20.15 25.29 20.45
N GLN A 319 -19.54 24.18 20.87
CA GLN A 319 -20.11 23.31 21.89
C GLN A 319 -19.06 23.12 23.00
N ASN A 320 -19.42 23.56 24.21
CA ASN A 320 -18.63 23.43 25.42
C ASN A 320 -18.48 21.96 25.87
N PRO A 321 -17.41 21.59 26.56
CA PRO A 321 -17.15 20.22 27.06
C PRO A 321 -17.69 20.00 28.49
N PRO A 322 -17.97 18.74 28.91
CA PRO A 322 -17.99 18.39 30.32
C PRO A 322 -16.60 17.92 30.79
N GLY A 323 -16.23 18.37 32.00
CA GLY A 323 -14.95 18.17 32.66
C GLY A 323 -14.69 16.78 33.29
N PRO A 324 -13.66 16.68 34.15
CA PRO A 324 -12.82 15.49 34.28
C PRO A 324 -13.29 14.54 35.38
N ASN A 325 -13.00 13.25 35.22
CA ASN A 325 -12.92 12.36 36.38
C ASN A 325 -11.62 11.56 36.36
N GLN A 326 -10.88 11.69 37.45
CA GLN A 326 -9.58 11.10 37.74
C GLN A 326 -9.79 9.72 38.38
N ASN A 327 -9.04 8.69 37.98
CA ASN A 327 -8.05 7.99 38.84
C ASN A 327 -7.46 6.72 38.18
N PRO A 328 -6.31 6.21 38.69
CA PRO A 328 -5.22 5.69 37.87
C PRO A 328 -5.21 4.17 37.82
N MET A 329 -4.71 3.59 36.73
CA MET A 329 -4.16 2.24 36.75
C MET A 329 -2.91 2.13 35.87
N THR A 330 -1.83 1.72 36.52
CA THR A 330 -0.55 1.25 35.99
C THR A 330 -0.70 -0.01 35.10
N PRO A 331 0.29 -0.31 34.24
CA PRO A 331 0.10 -1.00 32.97
C PRO A 331 0.27 -2.52 33.07
N PRO A 332 -0.09 -3.26 32.00
CA PRO A 332 0.70 -4.41 31.62
C PRO A 332 1.30 -4.27 30.22
N GLN A 333 2.57 -4.65 30.16
CA GLN A 333 3.34 -4.98 28.98
C GLN A 333 2.57 -5.93 28.05
N ASN A 334 2.57 -5.65 26.74
CA ASN A 334 2.78 -6.73 25.78
C ASN A 334 3.31 -6.18 24.44
N GLN A 335 4.63 -6.14 24.34
CA GLN A 335 5.28 -6.36 23.05
C GLN A 335 5.11 -7.84 22.72
N ASN A 336 4.45 -8.12 21.60
CA ASN A 336 4.83 -9.27 20.79
C ASN A 336 4.80 -8.83 19.33
N GLY A 337 5.99 -8.62 18.79
CA GLY A 337 6.23 -8.44 17.38
C GLY A 337 5.81 -9.71 16.65
N ASN A 338 4.72 -9.58 15.89
CA ASN A 338 4.36 -10.37 14.73
C ASN A 338 3.13 -9.67 14.13
N GLY A 339 3.40 -8.62 13.35
CA GLY A 339 2.40 -7.77 12.72
C GLY A 339 1.54 -8.52 11.68
N GLN A 340 0.62 -9.37 12.15
CA GLN A 340 -0.49 -9.86 11.37
C GLN A 340 -1.44 -8.69 11.08
N PHE A 341 -1.19 -8.01 9.97
CA PHE A 341 -2.21 -7.21 9.31
C PHE A 341 -2.88 -8.11 8.29
N VAL A 342 -4.07 -8.58 8.63
CA VAL A 342 -5.05 -8.97 7.62
C VAL A 342 -5.63 -7.65 7.13
N MET A 343 -5.55 -7.35 5.83
CA MET A 343 -6.37 -6.26 5.28
C MET A 343 -7.78 -6.49 5.79
N PRO A 344 -8.37 -5.58 6.58
CA PRO A 344 -9.77 -5.76 6.96
C PRO A 344 -10.54 -5.91 5.64
N PRO A 345 -11.45 -6.91 5.52
CA PRO A 345 -12.32 -6.97 4.36
C PRO A 345 -12.98 -5.59 4.23
N PRO A 346 -13.07 -5.02 3.02
CA PRO A 346 -13.62 -3.68 2.84
C PRO A 346 -14.95 -3.60 3.56
N SER A 347 -15.08 -2.62 4.45
CA SER A 347 -16.33 -2.35 5.14
C SER A 347 -17.37 -2.02 4.07
N VAL A 348 -18.23 -2.99 3.72
CA VAL A 348 -19.36 -2.76 2.81
C VAL A 348 -20.34 -1.87 3.58
N ASN A 349 -20.18 -0.56 3.46
CA ASN A 349 -21.25 0.36 3.78
C ASN A 349 -22.37 0.10 2.76
N GLN A 350 -23.32 -0.76 3.13
CA GLN A 350 -24.63 -0.78 2.51
C GLN A 350 -25.22 0.62 2.70
N ALA A 351 -25.31 1.38 1.61
CA ALA A 351 -26.12 2.59 1.59
C ALA A 351 -27.56 2.22 1.97
N PRO A 352 -28.30 3.08 2.71
CA PRO A 352 -29.70 2.83 2.98
C PRO A 352 -30.46 2.87 1.65
N ASN A 353 -31.16 1.78 1.31
CA ASN A 353 -32.05 1.74 0.17
C ASN A 353 -33.14 2.81 0.32
N ASP A 354 -33.19 3.74 -0.63
CA ASP A 354 -34.36 4.56 -0.86
C ASP A 354 -35.53 3.68 -1.32
N GLN A 355 -36.65 3.87 -0.63
CA GLN A 355 -37.92 3.21 -0.86
C GLN A 355 -38.52 3.62 -2.20
N PHE A 356 -38.88 2.64 -3.03
CA PHE A 356 -40.01 2.76 -3.94
C PHE A 356 -40.99 1.60 -3.69
N MET A 357 -42.16 1.98 -3.17
CA MET A 357 -43.36 1.16 -2.99
C MET A 357 -43.96 0.75 -4.34
N ASN A 358 -44.37 -0.52 -4.48
CA ASN A 358 -45.74 -0.97 -4.85
C ASN A 358 -45.82 -2.52 -5.03
N PRO A 359 -47.01 -3.17 -4.96
CA PRO A 359 -47.50 -3.93 -3.79
C PRO A 359 -47.69 -5.46 -4.11
N PRO A 360 -48.35 -6.29 -3.26
CA PRO A 360 -48.12 -7.73 -3.23
C PRO A 360 -48.98 -8.52 -4.21
N MET A 361 -48.48 -9.67 -4.66
CA MET A 361 -49.32 -10.79 -5.09
C MET A 361 -49.20 -11.92 -4.07
N GLU A 362 -50.29 -12.16 -3.38
CA GLU A 362 -50.60 -13.44 -2.74
C GLU A 362 -50.93 -14.47 -3.83
N ASP A 363 -50.45 -15.70 -3.68
CA ASP A 363 -51.35 -16.86 -3.73
C ASP A 363 -50.76 -18.00 -2.88
N GLU A 364 -51.65 -18.59 -2.11
CA GLU A 364 -51.47 -19.67 -1.16
C GLU A 364 -51.26 -21.01 -1.89
N SER A 365 -50.58 -21.97 -1.24
CA SER A 365 -51.15 -23.32 -1.08
C SER A 365 -50.29 -24.19 -0.15
N GLN A 366 -50.81 -24.31 1.07
CA GLN A 366 -50.98 -25.54 1.88
C GLN A 366 -49.74 -26.21 2.52
N ARG A 367 -49.61 -26.17 3.86
CA ARG A 367 -50.24 -27.04 4.91
C ARG A 367 -49.53 -28.42 4.95
N ALA A 368 -49.05 -29.00 6.05
CA ALA A 368 -49.37 -28.94 7.47
C ALA A 368 -48.21 -29.54 8.31
N GLU A 369 -48.16 -29.18 9.61
CA GLU A 369 -47.95 -30.06 10.79
C GLU A 369 -46.80 -31.09 10.78
N THR A 370 -45.94 -31.27 11.78
CA THR A 370 -46.00 -31.05 13.24
C THR A 370 -44.65 -31.48 13.81
N GLY A 371 -44.26 -30.95 14.97
CA GLY A 371 -43.65 -31.81 16.01
C GLY A 371 -42.17 -31.61 16.38
N ARG A 372 -42.00 -31.14 17.62
CA ARG A 372 -40.97 -31.50 18.62
C ARG A 372 -39.56 -30.88 18.56
N VAL A 373 -39.40 -29.94 19.48
CA VAL A 373 -38.34 -29.79 20.51
C VAL A 373 -37.40 -31.00 20.71
N ALA A 374 -36.09 -30.76 20.58
CA ALA A 374 -34.99 -31.08 21.53
C ALA A 374 -33.64 -31.04 20.77
N LYS A 375 -32.77 -30.05 21.04
CA LYS A 375 -31.68 -30.06 22.03
C LYS A 375 -30.40 -30.78 21.52
N SER A 376 -29.38 -29.97 21.21
CA SER A 376 -27.98 -30.37 21.00
C SER A 376 -27.39 -31.07 22.24
N PRO A 377 -26.38 -31.94 22.08
CA PRO A 377 -25.01 -31.55 22.44
C PRO A 377 -23.95 -32.05 21.43
N SER A 378 -22.95 -31.22 21.10
CA SER A 378 -21.58 -31.23 21.66
C SER A 378 -20.78 -32.49 21.31
N SER A 379 -19.84 -32.32 20.38
CA SER A 379 -18.81 -33.31 20.02
C SER A 379 -17.54 -33.02 20.81
N SER A 380 -17.02 -34.05 21.48
CA SER A 380 -15.69 -34.08 22.09
C SER A 380 -14.95 -35.32 21.61
N ASP A 381 -13.76 -35.08 21.06
CA ASP A 381 -12.54 -35.89 21.05
C ASP A 381 -12.54 -37.33 20.49
N VAL A 382 -11.59 -37.61 19.57
CA VAL A 382 -10.40 -38.47 19.82
C VAL A 382 -9.72 -38.89 18.48
N LEU A 383 -8.46 -38.43 18.33
CA LEU A 383 -7.24 -39.03 17.74
C LEU A 383 -7.22 -39.88 16.43
N ARG A 384 -6.43 -39.35 15.46
CA ARG A 384 -5.40 -39.88 14.49
C ARG A 384 -5.05 -41.42 14.49
N PRO A 385 -4.31 -42.00 13.48
CA PRO A 385 -3.47 -41.42 12.41
C PRO A 385 -3.50 -42.08 10.99
N TYR A 386 -2.75 -41.44 10.06
CA TYR A 386 -2.32 -41.87 8.72
C TYR A 386 -1.51 -43.18 8.66
N PRO A 387 -1.38 -43.79 7.46
CA PRO A 387 -0.17 -44.50 7.07
C PRO A 387 0.58 -43.81 5.92
N VAL A 388 1.88 -43.64 6.14
CA VAL A 388 2.94 -43.36 5.16
C VAL A 388 3.26 -44.68 4.44
N LEU A 389 3.36 -44.66 3.11
CA LEU A 389 3.90 -45.78 2.33
C LEU A 389 5.25 -45.38 1.73
N LEU A 390 6.27 -46.16 2.08
CA LEU A 390 7.68 -46.03 1.73
C LEU A 390 8.03 -47.23 0.82
N LEU A 391 8.48 -46.99 -0.41
CA LEU A 391 9.09 -48.04 -1.25
C LEU A 391 10.31 -47.50 -2.02
N LEU A 392 11.47 -47.82 -1.43
CA LEU A 392 12.73 -48.34 -1.97
C LEU A 392 13.16 -48.03 -3.42
N GLY A 393 14.40 -47.55 -3.51
CA GLY A 393 15.13 -47.28 -4.74
C GLY A 393 15.72 -48.50 -5.44
N LEU A 394 16.12 -48.27 -6.70
CA LEU A 394 16.98 -49.10 -7.51
C LEU A 394 18.02 -48.20 -8.17
N GLY A 395 19.28 -48.64 -8.08
CA GLY A 395 20.47 -47.84 -8.35
C GLY A 395 20.75 -47.55 -9.83
N LEU A 396 21.39 -46.41 -10.05
CA LEU A 396 22.20 -46.15 -11.24
C LEU A 396 23.68 -46.24 -10.83
N THR A 397 24.37 -47.28 -11.30
CA THR A 397 25.84 -47.31 -11.38
C THR A 397 26.22 -47.84 -12.74
N ALA A 398 26.46 -46.93 -13.68
CA ALA A 398 27.29 -47.15 -14.86
C ALA A 398 27.55 -45.81 -15.55
N LEU A 399 28.74 -45.22 -15.34
CA LEU A 399 29.67 -44.74 -16.37
C LEU A 399 30.70 -43.76 -15.78
N ARG A 400 31.94 -43.88 -16.30
CA ARG A 400 33.17 -43.10 -16.09
C ARG A 400 34.02 -43.56 -14.89
N GLN A 401 35.31 -43.88 -15.01
CA GLN A 401 36.31 -43.44 -15.99
C GLN A 401 37.50 -44.42 -16.01
N SER A 402 38.04 -44.69 -17.20
CA SER A 402 39.42 -45.14 -17.39
C SER A 402 40.38 -44.03 -16.95
N CYS A 403 41.35 -44.35 -16.09
CA CYS A 403 42.74 -43.88 -16.16
C CYS A 403 43.57 -44.47 -15.01
N ALA A 404 44.85 -44.67 -15.29
CA ALA A 404 45.98 -44.99 -14.42
C ALA A 404 46.36 -46.48 -14.24
N THR A 405 47.49 -46.78 -14.90
CA THR A 405 48.53 -47.80 -14.69
C THR A 405 48.23 -49.26 -14.98
#